data_AF-A0A6G0XQJ8-F1
#
_entry.id   AF-A0A6G0XQJ8-F1
#
_cell.length_a   1.000
_cell.length_b   1.000
_cell.length_c   1.000
_cell.angle_alpha   90.00
_cell.angle_beta   90.00
_cell.angle_gamma   90.00
#
_symmetry.space_group_name_H-M   'P 1'
#
loop_
_entity.id
_entity.type
_entity.pdbx_description
1 polymer ?
#
loop_
_entity_poly.entity_id
_entity_poly.type
_entity_poly.pdbx_seq_one_letter_code
_entity_poly.pdbx_strand_id
1 'polypeptide(L)'
;MAEAPLGKVLNLSHVVFPPGEEAYRVHVSIAADGNLPLHLWLEGKASKEQWECKVTDLATHALRDADYVLPFSTVKTYLMRGLRALDRATKVDRNDCSVRLVRSTSGQTTMALTMTALDPLKAVYSFTLEEKSVKFVDVLDAKIRDLQEAMATKLDLTTTWFFESTGETVAKNSIQWKASTALPPGACLNSSSITLFKTGLYSIQFSGTMP
;
A
#
# COMPACT_ATOMS: atom_id res chain seq x y z
N MET A 1 -0.19 -25.73 -23.87
CA MET A 1 -0.55 -24.30 -23.93
C MET A 1 0.19 -23.60 -22.80
N ALA A 2 1.00 -22.58 -23.11
CA ALA A 2 1.67 -21.77 -22.09
C ALA A 2 0.63 -20.87 -21.40
N GLU A 3 0.66 -20.81 -20.08
CA GLU A 3 -0.18 -19.90 -19.29
C GLU A 3 0.21 -18.45 -19.63
N ALA A 4 -0.77 -17.60 -19.93
CA ALA A 4 -0.50 -16.20 -20.24
C ALA A 4 0.14 -15.51 -19.03
N PRO A 5 1.15 -14.64 -19.22
CA PRO A 5 1.83 -13.99 -18.11
C PRO A 5 0.87 -13.07 -17.34
N LEU A 6 0.88 -13.20 -16.02
CA LEU A 6 0.09 -12.35 -15.12
C LEU A 6 0.82 -11.01 -14.89
N GLY A 7 0.10 -9.90 -15.05
CA GLY A 7 0.56 -8.57 -14.68
C GLY A 7 0.17 -8.22 -13.25
N LYS A 8 1.11 -7.67 -12.47
CA LYS A 8 0.83 -7.15 -11.13
C LYS A 8 -0.01 -5.87 -11.23
N VAL A 9 -1.18 -5.87 -10.61
CA VAL A 9 -2.16 -4.77 -10.64
C VAL A 9 -2.34 -4.10 -9.26
N LEU A 10 -1.95 -4.78 -8.19
CA LEU A 10 -1.94 -4.24 -6.84
C LEU A 10 -0.74 -4.77 -6.07
N ASN A 11 -0.04 -3.88 -5.37
CA ASN A 11 1.04 -4.20 -4.46
C ASN A 11 0.92 -3.31 -3.23
N LEU A 12 0.66 -3.92 -2.07
CA LEU A 12 0.49 -3.24 -0.78
C LEU A 12 1.44 -3.88 0.23
N SER A 13 2.20 -3.07 0.96
CA SER A 13 3.25 -3.54 1.87
C SER A 13 2.84 -3.56 3.33
N HIS A 14 1.68 -2.98 3.68
CA HIS A 14 1.26 -2.87 5.07
C HIS A 14 -0.27 -2.90 5.25
N VAL A 15 -0.86 -4.04 4.89
CA VAL A 15 -2.29 -4.33 5.03
C VAL A 15 -2.56 -4.98 6.39
N VAL A 16 -3.52 -4.46 7.15
CA VAL A 16 -3.95 -5.05 8.43
C VAL A 16 -5.41 -5.47 8.34
N PHE A 17 -5.69 -6.77 8.46
CA PHE A 17 -7.04 -7.32 8.39
C PHE A 17 -7.68 -7.38 9.79
N PRO A 18 -8.83 -6.74 10.03
CA PRO A 18 -9.54 -6.88 11.31
C PRO A 18 -10.04 -8.32 11.53
N PRO A 19 -10.04 -8.83 12.78
CA PRO A 19 -9.60 -8.17 14.02
C PRO A 19 -8.10 -8.31 14.33
N GLY A 20 -7.30 -8.87 13.42
CA GLY A 20 -5.88 -9.12 13.64
C GLY A 20 -5.03 -7.86 13.71
N GLU A 21 -3.84 -7.99 14.31
CA GLU A 21 -2.84 -6.92 14.42
C GLU A 21 -1.62 -7.13 13.49
N GLU A 22 -1.46 -8.34 12.95
CA GLU A 22 -0.37 -8.63 12.02
C GLU A 22 -0.54 -7.83 10.73
N ALA A 23 0.57 -7.26 10.26
CA ALA A 23 0.65 -6.61 8.98
C ALA A 23 1.06 -7.61 7.90
N TYR A 24 0.43 -7.50 6.74
CA TYR A 24 0.66 -8.35 5.60
C TYR A 24 1.12 -7.55 4.38
N ARG A 25 1.92 -8.21 3.54
CA ARG A 25 2.17 -7.79 2.16
C ARG A 25 1.16 -8.51 1.27
N VAL A 26 0.48 -7.76 0.41
CA VAL A 26 -0.55 -8.27 -0.51
C VAL A 26 -0.17 -7.95 -1.94
N HIS A 27 -0.18 -8.96 -2.79
CA HIS A 27 -0.08 -8.82 -4.23
C HIS A 27 -1.34 -9.34 -4.92
N VAL A 28 -1.81 -8.61 -5.91
CA VAL A 28 -2.83 -9.08 -6.85
C VAL A 28 -2.26 -9.00 -8.25
N SER A 29 -2.32 -10.12 -8.97
CA SER A 29 -1.91 -10.22 -10.37
C SER A 29 -3.05 -10.76 -11.22
N ILE A 30 -3.16 -10.29 -12.46
CA ILE A 30 -4.29 -10.61 -13.36
C ILE A 30 -3.73 -10.86 -14.76
N ALA A 31 -4.42 -11.65 -15.58
CA ALA A 31 -4.08 -11.83 -16.98
C ALA A 31 -3.99 -10.48 -17.72
N ALA A 32 -3.16 -10.44 -18.77
CA ALA A 32 -2.87 -9.22 -19.52
C ALA A 32 -4.11 -8.60 -20.19
N ASP A 33 -5.14 -9.39 -20.48
CA ASP A 33 -6.42 -8.94 -21.02
C ASP A 33 -7.33 -8.29 -19.96
N GLY A 34 -6.90 -8.28 -18.69
CA GLY A 34 -7.62 -7.69 -17.57
C GLY A 34 -8.74 -8.56 -17.02
N ASN A 35 -8.84 -9.83 -17.45
CA ASN A 35 -9.80 -10.84 -17.01
C ASN A 35 -9.14 -11.95 -16.16
N LEU A 36 -9.93 -12.95 -15.78
CA LEU A 36 -9.41 -14.15 -15.12
C LEU A 36 -8.36 -14.87 -15.99
N PRO A 37 -7.37 -15.53 -15.39
CA PRO A 37 -7.22 -15.75 -13.95
C PRO A 37 -6.73 -14.54 -13.16
N LEU A 38 -7.18 -14.48 -11.90
CA LEU A 38 -6.68 -13.56 -10.88
C LEU A 38 -5.88 -14.37 -9.85
N HIS A 39 -4.69 -13.90 -9.51
CA HIS A 39 -3.83 -14.50 -8.48
C HIS A 39 -3.71 -13.55 -7.29
N LEU A 40 -4.11 -14.05 -6.13
CA LEU A 40 -3.90 -13.43 -4.83
C LEU A 40 -2.69 -14.06 -4.18
N TRP A 41 -1.82 -13.22 -3.64
CA TRP A 41 -0.70 -13.66 -2.82
C TRP A 41 -0.59 -12.79 -1.58
N LEU A 42 -0.29 -13.45 -0.45
CA LEU A 42 -0.23 -12.85 0.88
C LEU A 42 1.05 -13.32 1.57
N GLU A 43 1.76 -12.42 2.25
CA GLU A 43 2.89 -12.74 3.14
C GLU A 43 2.67 -12.05 4.49
N GLY A 44 2.69 -12.81 5.58
CA GLY A 44 2.72 -12.25 6.93
C GLY A 44 4.08 -11.63 7.22
N LYS A 45 4.13 -10.34 7.59
CA LYS A 45 5.42 -9.67 7.82
C LYS A 45 6.13 -10.20 9.07
N ALA A 46 5.37 -10.59 10.09
CA ALA A 46 5.92 -11.14 11.33
C ALA A 46 6.20 -12.64 11.20
N SER A 47 5.20 -13.41 10.76
CA SER A 47 5.28 -14.87 10.65
C SER A 47 6.14 -15.36 9.48
N LYS A 48 6.23 -14.58 8.40
CA LYS A 48 6.82 -14.97 7.10
C LYS A 48 6.13 -16.14 6.41
N GLU A 49 4.97 -16.57 6.92
CA GLU A 49 4.07 -17.47 6.24
C GLU A 49 3.56 -16.81 4.96
N GLN A 50 3.41 -17.61 3.90
CA GLN A 50 2.92 -17.15 2.61
C GLN A 50 1.72 -17.98 2.18
N TRP A 51 0.75 -17.32 1.57
CA TRP A 51 -0.41 -17.97 1.00
C TRP A 51 -0.72 -17.45 -0.39
N GLU A 52 -1.35 -18.30 -1.20
CA GLU A 52 -1.82 -17.90 -2.51
C GLU A 52 -3.18 -18.49 -2.85
N CYS A 53 -3.89 -17.82 -3.76
CA CYS A 53 -5.14 -18.30 -4.32
C CYS A 53 -5.21 -17.90 -5.79
N LYS A 54 -5.43 -18.87 -6.66
CA LYS A 54 -5.66 -18.65 -8.09
C LYS A 54 -7.16 -18.80 -8.36
N VAL A 55 -7.76 -17.69 -8.77
CA VAL A 55 -9.17 -17.60 -9.16
C VAL A 55 -9.26 -17.79 -10.66
N THR A 56 -9.87 -18.88 -11.11
CA THR A 56 -10.16 -19.15 -12.53
C THR A 56 -11.64 -19.04 -12.86
N ASP A 57 -12.50 -19.16 -11.86
CA ASP A 57 -13.96 -19.03 -11.95
C ASP A 57 -14.45 -18.37 -10.67
N LEU A 58 -15.28 -17.32 -10.77
CA LEU A 58 -15.83 -16.64 -9.59
C LEU A 58 -16.98 -17.40 -8.93
N ALA A 59 -17.66 -18.29 -9.65
CA ALA A 59 -18.79 -19.05 -9.12
C ALA A 59 -18.35 -19.97 -7.97
N THR A 60 -17.13 -20.52 -8.05
CA THR A 60 -16.55 -21.38 -7.00
C THR A 60 -16.21 -20.62 -5.71
N HIS A 61 -16.15 -19.29 -5.78
CA HIS A 61 -15.83 -18.42 -4.65
C HIS A 61 -17.06 -17.66 -4.13
N ALA A 62 -18.18 -17.66 -4.84
CA ALA A 62 -19.43 -17.10 -4.35
C ALA A 62 -19.97 -17.94 -3.17
N LEU A 63 -20.86 -17.36 -2.36
CA LEU A 63 -21.61 -18.15 -1.38
C LEU A 63 -22.39 -19.26 -2.10
N ARG A 64 -22.44 -20.46 -1.49
CA ARG A 64 -23.09 -21.64 -2.10
C ARG A 64 -24.55 -21.41 -2.47
N ASP A 65 -25.25 -20.57 -1.72
CA ASP A 65 -26.68 -20.29 -1.89
C ASP A 65 -26.91 -18.96 -2.65
N ALA A 66 -25.89 -18.39 -3.30
CA ALA A 66 -26.05 -17.19 -4.11
C ALA A 66 -26.65 -17.54 -5.47
N ASP A 67 -27.83 -16.99 -5.78
CA ASP A 67 -28.49 -17.14 -7.08
C ASP A 67 -27.84 -16.32 -8.21
N TYR A 68 -26.72 -15.64 -7.92
CA TYR A 68 -26.04 -14.76 -8.86
C TYR A 68 -24.53 -14.75 -8.65
N VAL A 69 -23.81 -14.50 -9.74
CA VAL A 69 -22.37 -14.23 -9.75
C VAL A 69 -22.16 -12.88 -10.44
N LEU A 70 -21.61 -11.92 -9.72
CA LEU A 70 -21.28 -10.60 -10.26
C LEU A 70 -20.17 -10.69 -11.31
N PRO A 71 -20.15 -9.77 -12.29
CA PRO A 71 -19.08 -9.69 -13.27
C PRO A 71 -17.69 -9.56 -12.63
N PHE A 72 -16.68 -10.19 -13.23
CA PHE A 72 -15.31 -10.16 -12.71
C PHE A 72 -14.77 -8.74 -12.49
N SER A 73 -15.05 -7.82 -13.41
CA SER A 73 -14.66 -6.42 -13.28
C SER A 73 -15.20 -5.77 -12.00
N THR A 74 -16.41 -6.15 -11.59
CA THR A 74 -17.06 -5.66 -10.37
C THR A 74 -16.35 -6.23 -9.14
N VAL A 75 -16.23 -7.56 -9.04
CA VAL A 75 -15.54 -8.22 -7.91
C VAL A 75 -14.10 -7.72 -7.77
N LYS A 76 -13.37 -7.61 -8.89
CA LYS A 76 -12.01 -7.06 -8.94
C LYS A 76 -11.93 -5.66 -8.33
N THR A 77 -12.83 -4.77 -8.74
CA THR A 77 -12.83 -3.37 -8.30
C THR A 77 -13.05 -3.26 -6.79
N TYR A 78 -14.03 -3.99 -6.27
CA TYR A 78 -14.33 -4.00 -4.84
C TYR A 78 -13.24 -4.69 -4.01
N LEU A 79 -12.64 -5.76 -4.52
CA LEU A 79 -11.51 -6.41 -3.86
C LEU A 79 -10.31 -5.46 -3.73
N MET A 80 -9.92 -4.80 -4.82
CA MET A 80 -8.82 -3.84 -4.81
C MET A 80 -9.10 -2.65 -3.91
N ARG A 81 -10.33 -2.11 -3.96
CA ARG A 81 -10.75 -0.99 -3.10
C ARG A 81 -10.69 -1.39 -1.63
N GLY A 82 -11.26 -2.54 -1.28
CA GLY A 82 -11.27 -3.06 0.09
C GLY A 82 -9.86 -3.30 0.62
N LEU A 83 -8.97 -3.91 -0.18
CA LEU A 83 -7.58 -4.11 0.20
C LEU A 83 -6.82 -2.80 0.39
N ARG A 84 -7.03 -1.80 -0.47
CA ARG A 84 -6.44 -0.47 -0.29
C ARG A 84 -6.92 0.15 1.03
N ALA A 85 -8.21 0.13 1.33
CA ALA A 85 -8.74 0.68 2.57
C ALA A 85 -8.24 -0.01 3.86
N LEU A 86 -7.56 -1.15 3.75
CA LEU A 86 -6.87 -1.83 4.85
C LEU A 86 -5.37 -1.51 4.92
N ASP A 87 -4.79 -0.93 3.88
CA ASP A 87 -3.40 -0.49 3.85
C ASP A 87 -3.24 0.85 4.58
N ARG A 88 -2.32 0.91 5.55
CA ARG A 88 -2.15 2.11 6.38
C ARG A 88 -1.66 3.33 5.60
N ALA A 89 -1.03 3.16 4.44
CA ALA A 89 -0.55 4.27 3.63
C ALA A 89 -1.66 4.91 2.80
N THR A 90 -2.83 4.27 2.65
CA THR A 90 -3.93 4.80 1.86
C THR A 90 -5.12 5.24 2.71
N LYS A 91 -5.68 6.40 2.38
CA LYS A 91 -6.89 6.94 3.01
C LYS A 91 -8.06 6.72 2.06
N VAL A 92 -8.65 5.53 2.11
CA VAL A 92 -9.84 5.17 1.30
C VAL A 92 -10.99 4.80 2.25
N ASP A 93 -12.16 5.41 2.04
CA ASP A 93 -13.34 5.14 2.85
C ASP A 93 -13.90 3.73 2.62
N ARG A 94 -14.33 3.09 3.71
CA ARG A 94 -14.74 1.66 3.78
C ARG A 94 -16.23 1.40 3.56
N ASN A 95 -17.04 2.42 3.24
CA ASN A 95 -18.49 2.34 3.44
C ASN A 95 -19.21 1.24 2.62
N ASP A 96 -18.63 0.82 1.49
CA ASP A 96 -19.33 0.03 0.48
C ASP A 96 -18.88 -1.44 0.40
N CYS A 97 -17.76 -1.77 1.05
CA CYS A 97 -17.22 -3.13 1.10
C CYS A 97 -16.22 -3.33 2.23
N SER A 98 -16.05 -4.59 2.64
CA SER A 98 -15.06 -4.99 3.63
C SER A 98 -14.32 -6.23 3.17
N VAL A 99 -13.02 -6.28 3.42
CA VAL A 99 -12.19 -7.47 3.24
C VAL A 99 -11.74 -7.95 4.62
N ARG A 100 -11.86 -9.26 4.87
CA ARG A 100 -11.41 -9.90 6.10
C ARG A 100 -10.56 -11.11 5.80
N LEU A 101 -9.63 -11.41 6.69
CA LEU A 101 -8.86 -12.64 6.69
C LEU A 101 -9.37 -13.51 7.84
N VAL A 102 -9.82 -14.71 7.52
CA VAL A 102 -10.41 -15.66 8.48
C VAL A 102 -9.53 -16.90 8.49
N ARG A 103 -9.07 -17.31 9.67
CA ARG A 103 -8.34 -18.57 9.85
C ARG A 103 -9.26 -19.55 10.57
N SER A 104 -9.55 -20.68 9.95
CA SER A 104 -10.37 -21.73 10.54
C SER A 104 -9.59 -22.49 11.61
N THR A 105 -10.31 -23.22 12.46
CA THR A 105 -9.71 -24.15 13.42
C THR A 105 -8.97 -25.31 12.75
N SER A 106 -9.30 -25.62 11.48
CA SER A 106 -8.58 -26.60 10.66
C SER A 106 -7.29 -26.04 10.03
N GLY A 107 -6.93 -24.79 10.31
CA GLY A 107 -5.73 -24.13 9.78
C GLY A 107 -5.89 -23.52 8.40
N GLN A 108 -7.05 -23.68 7.76
CA GLN A 108 -7.34 -23.08 6.46
C GLN A 108 -7.49 -21.56 6.60
N THR A 109 -6.81 -20.83 5.72
CA THR A 109 -6.88 -19.36 5.68
C THR A 109 -7.76 -18.93 4.51
N THR A 110 -8.74 -18.08 4.76
CA THR A 110 -9.70 -17.61 3.75
C THR A 110 -9.77 -16.09 3.77
N MET A 111 -9.65 -15.46 2.60
CA MET A 111 -9.94 -14.05 2.42
C MET A 111 -11.39 -13.87 1.98
N ALA A 112 -12.18 -13.15 2.77
CA ALA A 112 -13.59 -12.88 2.47
C ALA A 112 -13.78 -11.42 2.05
N LEU A 113 -14.30 -11.21 0.84
CA LEU A 113 -14.81 -9.92 0.37
C LEU A 113 -16.32 -9.88 0.61
N THR A 114 -16.79 -8.82 1.27
CA THR A 114 -18.22 -8.52 1.44
C THR A 114 -18.51 -7.18 0.79
N MET A 115 -19.55 -7.13 -0.05
CA MET A 115 -19.98 -5.95 -0.79
C MET A 115 -21.39 -5.58 -0.34
N THR A 116 -21.57 -4.33 0.11
CA THR A 116 -22.85 -3.84 0.68
C THR A 116 -23.47 -2.70 -0.11
N ALA A 117 -22.76 -2.13 -1.09
CA ALA A 117 -23.30 -1.07 -1.96
C ALA A 117 -24.36 -1.52 -2.97
N LEU A 118 -24.74 -2.80 -2.97
CA LEU A 118 -25.75 -3.35 -3.89
C LEU A 118 -27.13 -3.52 -3.22
N ASP A 119 -27.43 -2.77 -2.16
CA ASP A 119 -28.67 -2.82 -1.36
C ASP A 119 -29.94 -3.00 -2.24
N PRO A 120 -30.75 -4.05 -2.03
CA PRO A 120 -30.76 -5.04 -0.93
C PRO A 120 -29.78 -6.22 -1.07
N LEU A 121 -29.03 -6.30 -2.16
CA LEU A 121 -28.12 -7.40 -2.44
C LEU A 121 -26.81 -7.24 -1.67
N LYS A 122 -26.50 -8.25 -0.86
CA LYS A 122 -25.17 -8.42 -0.26
C LYS A 122 -24.45 -9.53 -1.00
N ALA A 123 -23.35 -9.19 -1.66
CA ALA A 123 -22.50 -10.18 -2.31
C ALA A 123 -21.30 -10.52 -1.41
N VAL A 124 -21.01 -11.81 -1.27
CA VAL A 124 -19.87 -12.30 -0.50
C VAL A 124 -19.09 -13.29 -1.33
N TYR A 125 -17.78 -13.08 -1.41
CA TYR A 125 -16.83 -13.95 -2.08
C TYR A 125 -15.76 -14.42 -1.10
N SER A 126 -15.49 -15.73 -1.08
CA SER A 126 -14.52 -16.37 -0.19
C SER A 126 -13.40 -17.01 -1.01
N PHE A 127 -12.19 -16.48 -0.86
CA PHE A 127 -10.98 -16.95 -1.50
C PHE A 127 -10.19 -17.79 -0.51
N THR A 128 -10.30 -19.11 -0.62
CA THR A 128 -9.49 -20.04 0.16
C THR A 128 -8.04 -19.93 -0.30
N LEU A 129 -7.15 -19.58 0.62
CA LEU A 129 -5.74 -19.42 0.36
C LEU A 129 -5.01 -20.71 0.77
N GLU A 130 -4.18 -21.20 -0.14
CA GLU A 130 -3.31 -22.36 0.10
C GLU A 130 -1.98 -21.87 0.66
N GLU A 131 -1.51 -22.55 1.71
CA GLU A 131 -0.19 -22.25 2.28
C GLU A 131 0.90 -22.65 1.30
N LYS A 132 1.77 -21.70 0.99
CA LYS A 132 2.91 -21.94 0.12
C LYS A 132 4.06 -22.48 0.96
N SER A 133 4.67 -23.57 0.52
CA SER A 133 5.91 -24.06 1.15
C SER A 133 7.01 -23.01 0.99
N VAL A 134 7.31 -22.31 2.08
CA VAL A 134 8.33 -21.26 2.13
C VAL A 134 9.68 -21.91 2.42
N LYS A 135 10.63 -21.81 1.49
CA LYS A 135 12.00 -22.26 1.74
C LYS A 135 12.74 -21.23 2.59
N PHE A 136 13.80 -21.67 3.25
CA PHE A 136 14.65 -20.76 4.03
C PHE A 136 15.16 -19.55 3.22
N VAL A 137 15.47 -19.75 1.93
CA VAL A 137 15.88 -18.68 1.02
C VAL A 137 14.76 -17.65 0.84
N ASP A 138 13.51 -18.09 0.71
CA ASP A 138 12.36 -17.18 0.57
C ASP A 138 12.16 -16.34 1.84
N VAL A 139 12.42 -16.91 3.02
CA VAL A 139 12.41 -16.18 4.31
C VAL A 139 13.52 -15.15 4.36
N LEU A 140 14.74 -15.50 3.90
CA LEU A 140 15.85 -14.55 3.85
C LEU A 140 15.54 -13.40 2.90
N ASP A 141 15.04 -13.68 1.70
CA ASP A 141 14.64 -12.65 0.74
C ASP A 141 13.53 -11.77 1.32
N ALA A 142 12.57 -12.35 2.03
CA ALA A 142 11.53 -11.60 2.74
C ALA A 142 12.10 -10.67 3.80
N LYS A 143 13.08 -11.13 4.59
CA LYS A 143 13.77 -10.31 5.59
C LYS A 143 14.60 -9.20 4.96
N ILE A 144 15.29 -9.47 3.85
CA ILE A 144 16.06 -8.47 3.11
C ILE A 144 15.14 -7.37 2.57
N ARG A 145 13.99 -7.74 1.97
CA ARG A 145 12.98 -6.77 1.52
C ARG A 145 12.47 -5.90 2.66
N ASP A 146 12.18 -6.49 3.81
CA ASP A 146 11.70 -5.74 4.97
C ASP A 146 12.76 -4.78 5.52
N LEU A 147 14.04 -5.19 5.53
CA LEU A 147 15.14 -4.30 5.89
C LEU A 147 15.28 -3.15 4.90
N GLN A 148 15.15 -3.42 3.60
CA GLN A 148 15.19 -2.39 2.55
C GLN A 148 14.02 -1.40 2.69
N GLU A 149 12.80 -1.87 2.95
CA GLU A 149 11.63 -1.01 3.21
C GLU A 149 11.83 -0.13 4.47
N ALA A 150 12.35 -0.71 5.55
CA ALA A 150 12.62 0.02 6.79
C ALA A 150 13.71 1.09 6.59
N MET A 151 14.75 0.78 5.80
CA MET A 151 15.79 1.73 5.43
C MET A 151 15.26 2.86 4.56
N ALA A 152 14.44 2.56 3.55
CA ALA A 152 13.83 3.59 2.71
C ALA A 152 12.96 4.57 3.52
N THR A 153 12.21 4.04 4.50
CA THR A 153 11.39 4.85 5.42
C THR A 153 12.26 5.73 6.33
N LYS A 154 13.42 5.22 6.78
CA LYS A 154 14.37 5.99 7.61
C LYS A 154 15.14 7.04 6.83
N LEU A 155 15.50 6.76 5.57
CA LEU A 155 16.20 7.72 4.71
C LEU A 155 15.40 9.01 4.50
N ASP A 156 14.08 8.89 4.46
CA ASP A 156 13.15 10.02 4.33
C ASP A 156 13.08 10.92 5.58
N LEU A 157 13.58 10.44 6.73
CA LEU A 157 13.70 11.19 7.98
C LEU A 157 15.12 11.77 8.22
N THR A 158 16.13 11.28 7.50
CA THR A 158 17.53 11.75 7.62
C THR A 158 17.94 12.73 6.53
N THR A 159 17.07 13.01 5.56
CA THR A 159 17.38 13.98 4.50
C THR A 159 17.35 15.39 5.09
N THR A 160 18.53 15.91 5.44
CA THR A 160 18.69 17.30 5.87
C THR A 160 18.75 18.18 4.62
N TRP A 161 17.73 19.01 4.41
CA TRP A 161 17.75 20.00 3.33
C TRP A 161 18.33 21.31 3.84
N PHE A 162 19.32 21.82 3.12
CA PHE A 162 19.94 23.10 3.42
C PHE A 162 19.35 24.18 2.50
N PHE A 163 18.87 25.27 3.10
CA PHE A 163 18.46 26.48 2.40
C PHE A 163 19.37 27.61 2.87
N GLU A 164 19.95 28.35 1.94
CA GLU A 164 20.87 29.45 2.26
C GLU A 164 20.40 30.75 1.59
N SER A 165 20.46 31.85 2.33
CA SER A 165 20.27 33.18 1.76
C SER A 165 21.65 33.71 1.36
N THR A 166 21.91 33.84 0.06
CA THR A 166 23.22 34.30 -0.45
C THR A 166 23.33 35.82 -0.57
N GLY A 167 22.35 36.59 -0.07
CA GLY A 167 22.35 38.05 -0.16
C GLY A 167 22.58 38.74 1.19
N GLU A 168 23.37 39.82 1.18
CA GLU A 168 23.31 40.82 2.24
C GLU A 168 21.87 41.31 2.37
N THR A 169 21.39 41.55 3.60
CA THR A 169 20.13 42.26 3.83
C THR A 169 20.25 43.67 3.27
N VAL A 170 19.92 43.85 1.99
CA VAL A 170 19.90 45.17 1.36
C VAL A 170 18.84 45.99 2.06
N ALA A 171 19.23 47.19 2.47
CA ALA A 171 18.45 48.16 3.22
C ALA A 171 16.92 48.04 3.00
N LYS A 172 16.22 47.65 4.09
CA LYS A 172 14.76 47.48 4.25
C LYS A 172 14.20 46.10 3.85
N ASN A 173 14.26 45.18 4.82
CA ASN A 173 13.30 44.11 5.13
C ASN A 173 13.06 42.94 4.14
N SER A 174 13.81 42.77 3.05
CA SER A 174 13.62 41.60 2.18
C SER A 174 14.81 40.63 2.19
N ILE A 175 14.57 39.38 2.62
CA ILE A 175 15.50 38.26 2.48
C ILE A 175 15.26 37.61 1.11
N GLN A 176 16.31 37.43 0.30
CA GLN A 176 16.21 36.67 -0.95
C GLN A 176 16.76 35.26 -0.77
N TRP A 177 15.88 34.27 -0.91
CA TRP A 177 16.25 32.87 -0.77
C TRP A 177 16.80 32.29 -2.08
N LYS A 178 17.86 31.49 -1.97
CA LYS A 178 18.35 30.65 -3.06
C LYS A 178 18.51 29.22 -2.56
N ALA A 179 17.89 28.26 -3.25
CA ALA A 179 18.11 26.86 -2.90
C ALA A 179 19.56 26.49 -3.28
N SER A 180 20.36 26.02 -2.30
CA SER A 180 21.72 25.51 -2.54
C SER A 180 21.71 24.10 -3.11
N THR A 181 20.57 23.40 -3.00
CA THR A 181 20.32 22.05 -3.52
C THR A 181 18.94 21.97 -4.19
N ALA A 182 18.65 20.85 -4.88
CA ALA A 182 17.33 20.61 -5.45
C ALA A 182 16.24 20.67 -4.36
N LEU A 183 15.13 21.34 -4.64
CA LEU A 183 14.04 21.52 -3.68
C LEU A 183 13.47 20.15 -3.26
N PRO A 184 13.15 19.96 -1.96
CA PRO A 184 12.42 18.79 -1.51
C PRO A 184 11.11 18.60 -2.29
N PRO A 185 10.65 17.36 -2.50
CA PRO A 185 9.29 17.10 -2.95
C PRO A 185 8.29 17.77 -1.99
N GLY A 186 7.46 18.69 -2.51
CA GLY A 186 6.52 19.44 -1.68
C GLY A 186 7.15 20.61 -0.90
N ALA A 187 8.27 21.16 -1.37
CA ALA A 187 8.73 22.48 -0.96
C ALA A 187 8.57 23.47 -2.12
N CYS A 188 8.13 24.68 -1.82
CA CYS A 188 8.21 25.79 -2.78
C CYS A 188 9.03 26.94 -2.22
N LEU A 189 9.86 27.50 -3.10
CA LEU A 189 10.69 28.66 -2.83
C LEU A 189 10.19 29.82 -3.68
N ASN A 190 9.89 30.95 -3.05
CA ASN A 190 9.76 32.22 -3.75
C ASN A 190 10.85 33.18 -3.25
N SER A 191 10.92 34.37 -3.85
CA SER A 191 11.94 35.37 -3.54
C SER A 191 11.94 35.86 -2.10
N SER A 192 10.95 35.54 -1.27
CA SER A 192 10.82 36.04 0.12
C SER A 192 10.42 34.99 1.17
N SER A 193 10.00 33.79 0.77
CA SER A 193 9.52 32.76 1.70
C SER A 193 9.82 31.34 1.20
N ILE A 194 10.03 30.44 2.15
CA ILE A 194 10.06 28.98 1.95
C ILE A 194 8.76 28.41 2.51
N THR A 195 8.05 27.60 1.72
CA THR A 195 6.89 26.83 2.20
C THR A 195 7.21 25.34 2.13
N LEU A 196 6.93 24.63 3.22
CA LEU A 196 7.15 23.19 3.34
C LEU A 196 5.79 22.52 3.55
N PHE A 197 5.41 21.60 2.66
CA PHE A 197 4.14 20.86 2.72
C PHE A 197 4.29 19.50 3.42
N LYS A 198 5.43 19.25 4.06
CA LYS A 198 5.72 18.05 4.83
C LYS A 198 5.75 18.39 6.31
N THR A 199 5.31 17.49 7.17
CA THR A 199 5.49 17.59 8.63
C THR A 199 6.87 17.07 9.01
N GLY A 200 7.58 17.78 9.89
CA GLY A 200 8.92 17.38 10.32
C GLY A 200 9.54 18.32 11.36
N LEU A 201 10.75 17.98 11.80
CA LEU A 201 11.58 18.87 12.61
C LEU A 201 12.40 19.76 11.68
N TYR A 202 12.31 21.07 11.88
CA TYR A 202 13.02 22.06 11.08
C TYR A 202 13.91 22.90 11.98
N SER A 203 15.13 23.18 11.52
CA SER A 203 16.05 24.10 12.16
C SER A 203 16.28 25.29 11.24
N ILE A 204 16.15 26.51 11.78
CA ILE A 204 16.45 27.75 11.07
C ILE A 204 17.64 28.38 11.79
N GLN A 205 18.75 28.57 11.06
CA GLN A 205 19.95 29.20 11.58
C GLN A 205 20.17 30.54 10.87
N PHE A 206 20.53 31.55 11.65
CA PHE A 206 20.90 32.87 11.15
C PHE A 206 22.37 33.10 11.48
N SER A 207 23.15 33.54 10.49
CA SER A 207 24.53 33.99 10.67
C SER A 207 24.68 35.40 10.11
N GLY A 208 25.42 36.24 10.82
CA GLY A 208 25.68 37.62 10.42
C GLY A 208 26.65 38.27 11.40
N THR A 209 27.42 39.23 10.92
CA THR A 209 28.24 40.10 11.78
C THR A 209 27.35 41.23 12.30
N MET A 210 27.18 41.30 13.62
CA MET A 210 26.60 42.49 14.24
C MET A 210 27.57 43.68 14.05
N PRO A 211 27.06 44.88 13.73
CA PRO A 211 27.88 46.08 13.65
C PRO A 211 28.44 46.51 15.01
#